data_AF-A0A2R4XFS7-F1
#
_entry.id   AF-A0A2R4XFS7-F1
#
_cell.length_a   1.000
_cell.length_b   1.000
_cell.length_c   1.000
_cell.angle_alpha   90.00
_cell.angle_beta   90.00
_cell.angle_gamma   90.00
#
_symmetry.space_group_name_H-M   'P 1'
#
loop_
_entity.id
_entity.type
_entity.pdbx_description
1 polymer ?
#
loop_
_entity_poly.entity_id
_entity_poly.type
_entity_poly.pdbx_seq_one_letter_code
_entity_poly.pdbx_strand_id
1 'polypeptide(L)'
;MVRNSFAAKKAKIKKEMEKLQRQIELLESKNRQPVIDNIIRSMKEYEITPEELLAAYAKGGRVAAKTRTARKSVGAPRGPVAPKYRNPETDDKWTGRGKPPRWITEAESRGVSRDQFLIEPKEQPQPSADQNTLSLSNSTSGI
;
A
#
# COMPACT_ATOMS: atom_id res chain seq x y z
N MET A 1 -21.29 -8.78 -38.89
CA MET A 1 -20.68 -10.03 -38.35
C MET A 1 -19.48 -9.78 -37.40
N VAL A 2 -19.54 -8.83 -36.45
CA VAL A 2 -18.34 -8.42 -35.66
C VAL A 2 -18.30 -8.96 -34.22
N ARG A 3 -19.47 -9.25 -33.61
CA ARG A 3 -19.56 -9.74 -32.22
C ARG A 3 -18.86 -11.08 -31.97
N ASN A 4 -18.76 -11.94 -32.99
CA ASN A 4 -18.15 -13.27 -32.88
C ASN A 4 -16.61 -13.22 -32.70
N SER A 5 -15.95 -12.19 -33.23
CA SER A 5 -14.48 -12.06 -33.19
C SER A 5 -13.97 -11.63 -31.81
N PHE A 6 -14.67 -10.71 -31.14
CA PHE A 6 -14.28 -10.26 -29.80
C PHE A 6 -14.47 -11.36 -28.74
N ALA A 7 -15.55 -12.14 -28.83
CA ALA A 7 -15.79 -13.27 -27.94
C ALA A 7 -14.67 -14.33 -28.06
N ALA A 8 -14.24 -14.65 -29.29
CA ALA A 8 -13.13 -15.56 -29.52
C ALA A 8 -11.79 -15.03 -28.97
N LYS A 9 -11.48 -13.74 -29.17
CA LYS A 9 -10.29 -13.11 -28.58
C LYS A 9 -10.33 -13.14 -27.05
N LYS A 10 -11.49 -12.82 -26.45
CA LYS A 10 -11.69 -12.89 -24.98
C LYS A 10 -11.51 -14.30 -24.45
N ALA A 11 -12.02 -15.32 -25.14
CA ALA A 11 -11.84 -16.72 -24.77
C ALA A 11 -10.38 -17.15 -24.83
N LYS A 12 -9.62 -16.69 -25.85
CA LYS A 12 -8.18 -16.96 -25.96
C LYS A 12 -7.39 -16.35 -24.80
N ILE A 13 -7.65 -15.07 -24.48
CA ILE A 13 -7.01 -14.37 -23.36
C ILE A 13 -7.30 -15.09 -22.03
N LYS A 14 -8.55 -15.51 -21.79
CA LYS A 14 -8.90 -16.29 -20.59
C LYS A 14 -8.13 -17.61 -20.51
N LYS A 15 -8.01 -18.33 -21.62
CA LYS A 15 -7.27 -19.60 -21.67
C LYS A 15 -5.77 -19.40 -21.38
N GLU A 16 -5.19 -18.31 -21.88
CA GLU A 16 -3.81 -17.93 -21.53
C GLU A 16 -3.67 -17.57 -20.06
N MET A 17 -4.63 -16.84 -19.49
CA MET A 17 -4.67 -16.52 -18.05
C MET A 17 -4.70 -17.78 -17.19
N GLU A 18 -5.58 -18.74 -17.49
CA GLU A 18 -5.66 -20.02 -16.78
C GLU A 18 -4.34 -20.80 -16.88
N LYS A 19 -3.72 -20.80 -18.06
CA LYS A 19 -2.43 -21.47 -18.26
C LYS A 19 -1.33 -20.82 -17.41
N LEU A 20 -1.25 -19.49 -17.40
CA LEU A 20 -0.28 -18.74 -16.60
C LEU A 20 -0.53 -18.93 -15.09
N GLN A 21 -1.80 -18.93 -14.66
CA GLN A 21 -2.17 -19.19 -13.27
C GLN A 21 -1.71 -20.58 -12.80
N ARG A 22 -1.93 -21.63 -13.61
CA ARG A 22 -1.43 -22.97 -13.30
C ARG A 22 0.10 -23.03 -13.23
N GLN A 23 0.80 -22.26 -14.06
CA GLN A 23 2.26 -22.17 -14.01
C GLN A 23 2.74 -21.49 -12.74
N ILE A 24 2.07 -20.40 -12.32
CA ILE A 24 2.35 -19.72 -11.04
C ILE A 24 2.15 -20.68 -9.88
N GLU A 25 1.00 -21.33 -9.80
CA GLU A 25 0.69 -22.27 -8.72
C GLU A 25 1.71 -23.42 -8.65
N LEU A 26 2.12 -23.96 -9.79
CA LEU A 26 3.15 -25.01 -9.85
C LEU A 26 4.52 -24.52 -9.37
N LEU A 27 4.88 -23.26 -9.65
CA LEU A 27 6.14 -22.68 -9.20
C LEU A 27 6.08 -22.37 -7.69
N GLU A 28 4.97 -21.82 -7.22
CA GLU A 28 4.72 -21.57 -5.81
C GLU A 28 4.73 -22.88 -5.00
N SER A 29 4.08 -23.94 -5.49
CA SER A 29 4.05 -25.23 -4.82
C SER A 29 5.46 -25.84 -4.69
N LYS A 30 6.31 -25.67 -5.71
CA LYS A 30 7.70 -26.13 -5.69
C LYS A 30 8.55 -25.38 -4.68
N ASN A 31 8.32 -24.08 -4.53
CA ASN A 31 9.09 -23.23 -3.61
C ASN A 31 8.56 -23.29 -2.16
N ARG A 32 7.32 -23.72 -1.95
CA ARG A 32 6.70 -23.72 -0.62
C ARG A 32 7.35 -24.69 0.35
N GLN A 33 7.62 -25.93 -0.09
CA GLN A 33 8.22 -26.95 0.78
C GLN A 33 9.62 -26.56 1.29
N PRO A 34 10.59 -26.14 0.44
CA PRO A 34 11.91 -25.76 0.94
C PRO A 34 11.87 -24.53 1.86
N VAL A 35 10.93 -23.61 1.67
CA VAL A 35 10.72 -22.48 2.61
C VAL A 35 10.22 -22.98 3.96
N ILE A 36 9.25 -23.91 3.99
CA ILE A 36 8.78 -24.52 5.23
C ILE A 36 9.92 -25.23 5.95
N ASP A 37 10.73 -26.01 5.23
CA ASP A 37 11.86 -26.74 5.81
C ASP A 37 12.91 -25.77 6.41
N ASN A 38 13.15 -24.63 5.75
CA ASN A 38 14.02 -23.59 6.28
C ASN A 38 13.45 -22.94 7.54
N ILE A 39 12.14 -22.65 7.57
CA ILE A 39 11.47 -22.12 8.77
C ILE A 39 11.59 -23.11 9.93
N ILE A 40 11.31 -24.40 9.70
CA ILE A 40 11.42 -25.44 10.72
C ILE A 40 12.87 -25.59 11.20
N ARG A 41 13.85 -25.50 10.30
CA ARG A 41 15.27 -25.52 10.66
C ARG A 41 15.62 -24.36 11.59
N SER A 42 15.22 -23.14 11.23
CA SER A 42 15.41 -21.96 12.08
C SER A 42 14.67 -22.10 13.42
N MET A 43 13.46 -22.66 13.43
CA MET A 43 12.75 -22.92 14.68
C MET A 43 13.54 -23.85 15.60
N LYS A 44 14.14 -24.91 15.07
CA LYS A 44 14.98 -25.84 15.86
C LYS A 44 16.27 -25.18 16.34
N GLU A 45 16.96 -24.47 15.45
CA GLU A 45 18.24 -23.82 15.77
C GLU A 45 18.13 -22.78 16.89
N TYR A 46 16.99 -22.08 16.95
CA TYR A 46 16.72 -21.07 17.95
C TYR A 46 15.78 -21.54 19.07
N GLU A 47 15.47 -22.84 19.13
CA GLU A 47 14.54 -23.42 20.12
C GLU A 47 13.18 -22.69 20.18
N ILE A 48 12.71 -22.19 19.03
CA ILE A 48 11.43 -21.49 18.89
C ILE A 48 10.31 -22.51 18.82
N THR A 49 9.40 -22.43 19.78
CA THR A 49 8.22 -23.28 19.79
C THR A 49 7.20 -22.84 18.73
N PRO A 50 6.44 -23.78 18.14
CA PRO A 50 5.32 -23.44 17.24
C PRO A 50 4.33 -22.46 17.88
N GLU A 51 4.08 -22.58 19.18
CA GLU A 51 3.20 -21.72 19.95
C GLU A 51 3.72 -20.28 20.01
N GLU A 52 5.03 -20.10 20.21
CA GLU A 52 5.66 -18.78 20.18
C GLU A 52 5.61 -18.15 18.79
N LEU A 53 5.85 -18.95 17.73
CA LEU A 53 5.74 -18.47 16.35
C LEU A 53 4.29 -18.05 16.02
N LEU A 54 3.30 -18.84 16.42
CA LEU A 54 1.88 -18.52 16.26
C LEU A 54 1.48 -17.29 17.06
N ALA A 55 1.96 -17.16 18.30
CA ALA A 55 1.71 -15.98 19.12
C ALA A 55 2.36 -14.73 18.52
N ALA A 56 3.57 -14.83 17.96
CA ALA A 56 4.24 -13.75 17.25
C ALA A 56 3.52 -13.37 15.95
N TYR A 57 3.05 -14.36 15.18
CA TYR A 57 2.25 -14.14 13.98
C TYR A 57 0.91 -13.45 14.31
N ALA A 58 0.21 -13.91 15.35
CA ALA A 58 -1.05 -13.32 15.81
C ALA A 58 -0.86 -11.92 16.39
N LYS A 59 0.27 -11.64 17.05
CA LYS A 59 0.66 -10.29 17.50
C LYS A 59 1.21 -9.42 16.36
N GLY A 60 1.50 -10.02 15.21
CA GLY A 60 2.27 -9.50 14.08
C GLY A 60 1.60 -8.48 13.18
N GLY A 61 0.49 -7.87 13.60
CA GLY A 61 0.10 -6.56 13.06
C GLY A 61 1.08 -5.44 13.45
N ARG A 62 1.92 -5.66 14.48
CA ARG A 62 2.95 -4.73 14.96
C ARG A 62 4.02 -5.50 15.73
N VAL A 63 5.19 -5.71 15.13
CA VAL A 63 6.34 -6.25 15.86
C VAL A 63 6.91 -5.14 16.74
N ALA A 64 6.40 -5.04 17.97
CA ALA A 64 7.08 -4.34 19.04
C ALA A 64 8.28 -5.20 19.46
N ALA A 65 9.46 -4.89 18.92
CA ALA A 65 10.72 -5.37 19.45
C ALA A 65 10.86 -4.87 20.90
N LYS A 66 10.51 -5.71 21.87
CA LYS A 66 10.73 -5.41 23.29
C LYS A 66 12.08 -5.99 23.71
N THR A 67 13.13 -5.26 23.38
CA THR A 67 14.42 -5.38 24.08
C THR A 67 14.71 -4.04 24.77
N ARG A 68 14.51 -4.09 26.10
CA ARG A 68 15.19 -3.34 27.17
C ARG A 68 14.88 -1.84 27.37
N THR A 69 14.39 -1.60 28.59
CA THR A 69 14.62 -0.46 29.49
C THR A 69 14.17 0.96 29.09
N ALA A 70 13.16 1.41 29.84
CA ALA A 70 12.93 2.78 30.34
C ALA A 70 12.94 3.96 29.35
N ARG A 71 11.74 4.47 29.03
CA ARG A 71 11.31 5.79 29.57
C ARG A 71 9.79 5.93 29.47
N LYS A 72 9.18 6.31 30.57
CA LYS A 72 7.79 6.78 30.66
C LYS A 72 7.66 8.03 29.79
N SER A 73 6.81 8.00 28.76
CA SER A 73 6.23 9.22 28.20
C SER A 73 4.72 9.03 28.12
N VAL A 74 4.04 9.68 29.05
CA VAL A 74 2.61 9.97 28.96
C VAL A 74 2.46 10.97 27.81
N GLY A 75 1.77 10.54 26.75
CA GLY A 75 1.40 11.41 25.64
C GLY A 75 0.36 10.70 24.80
N ALA A 76 -0.88 11.21 24.83
CA ALA A 76 -2.00 10.70 24.05
C ALA A 76 -1.62 10.50 22.57
N PRO A 77 -2.12 9.45 21.89
CA PRO A 77 -1.80 9.20 20.49
C PRO A 77 -2.41 10.31 19.63
N ARG A 78 -1.58 11.26 19.19
CA ARG A 78 -1.96 12.23 18.16
C ARG A 78 -2.10 11.45 16.84
N GLY A 79 -3.24 11.63 16.16
CA GLY A 79 -3.57 10.95 14.91
C GLY A 79 -2.54 11.19 13.79
N PRO A 80 -2.64 10.42 12.68
CA PRO A 80 -1.67 10.49 11.58
C PRO A 80 -1.62 11.91 11.00
N VAL A 81 -0.44 12.51 11.03
CA VAL A 81 -0.18 13.83 10.44
C VAL A 81 -0.03 13.68 8.93
N ALA A 82 -0.68 14.55 8.16
CA ALA A 82 -0.56 14.55 6.70
C ALA A 82 0.91 14.66 6.24
N PRO A 83 1.34 13.89 5.24
CA PRO A 83 2.67 14.02 4.65
C PRO A 83 2.88 15.42 4.06
N LYS A 84 4.01 16.05 4.39
CA LYS A 84 4.38 17.40 3.96
C LYS A 84 5.30 17.36 2.72
N TYR A 85 6.05 16.28 2.53
CA TYR A 85 7.01 16.12 1.44
C TYR A 85 6.81 14.78 0.72
N ARG A 86 7.06 14.72 -0.60
CA ARG A 86 6.98 13.53 -1.45
C ARG A 86 8.19 13.45 -2.38
N ASN A 87 8.77 12.26 -2.49
CA ASN A 87 9.82 11.98 -3.47
C ASN A 87 9.18 11.66 -4.85
N PRO A 88 9.54 12.37 -5.93
CA PRO A 88 9.02 12.11 -7.28
C PRO A 88 9.53 10.79 -7.90
N GLU A 89 10.65 10.24 -7.44
CA GLU A 89 11.26 9.03 -8.01
C GLU A 89 10.71 7.74 -7.39
N THR A 90 10.41 7.78 -6.09
CA THR A 90 10.03 6.58 -5.29
C THR A 90 8.64 6.65 -4.68
N ASP A 91 7.97 7.80 -4.78
CA ASP A 91 6.68 8.08 -4.12
C ASP A 91 6.69 8.07 -2.57
N ASP A 92 7.88 8.01 -1.98
CA ASP A 92 8.07 8.05 -0.54
C ASP A 92 7.58 9.38 0.03
N LYS A 93 6.87 9.31 1.15
CA LYS A 93 6.18 10.44 1.78
C LYS A 93 6.75 10.71 3.17
N TRP A 94 7.01 11.98 3.48
CA TRP A 94 7.53 12.40 4.79
C TRP A 94 6.74 13.55 5.36
N THR A 95 6.38 13.46 6.65
CA THR A 95 5.55 14.46 7.35
C THR A 95 6.33 15.71 7.76
N GLY A 96 7.65 15.74 7.54
CA GLY A 96 8.53 16.82 8.02
C GLY A 96 8.82 16.76 9.51
N ARG A 97 8.37 15.71 10.21
CA ARG A 97 8.66 15.48 11.64
C ARG A 97 9.53 14.23 11.82
N GLY A 98 10.44 14.28 12.79
CA GLY A 98 11.37 13.19 13.10
C GLY A 98 12.62 13.18 12.21
N LYS A 99 13.33 12.05 12.19
CA LYS A 99 14.54 11.87 11.40
C LYS A 99 14.20 11.96 9.89
N PRO A 100 14.93 12.76 9.10
CA PRO A 100 14.69 12.84 7.66
C PRO A 100 14.99 11.49 6.98
N PRO A 101 14.20 11.12 5.96
CA PRO A 101 14.47 9.93 5.15
C PRO A 101 15.71 10.14 4.27
N ARG A 102 16.32 9.02 3.83
CA ARG A 102 17.56 9.02 3.04
C ARG A 102 17.52 9.98 1.85
N TRP A 103 16.43 10.02 1.10
CA TRP A 103 16.30 10.86 -0.08
C TRP A 103 16.34 12.37 0.21
N ILE A 104 15.88 12.82 1.38
CA ILE A 104 16.05 14.23 1.80
C ILE A 104 17.50 14.49 2.18
N THR A 105 18.10 13.62 2.99
CA THR A 105 19.50 13.77 3.39
C THR A 105 20.44 13.77 2.18
N GLU A 106 20.18 12.91 1.20
CA GLU A 106 20.92 12.84 -0.07
C GLU A 106 20.65 14.05 -0.97
N ALA A 107 19.43 14.58 -0.99
CA ALA A 107 19.13 15.82 -1.72
C ALA A 107 19.84 17.04 -1.10
N GLU A 108 19.80 17.17 0.24
CA GLU A 108 20.48 18.25 0.96
C GLU A 108 22.00 18.16 0.79
N SER A 109 22.56 16.94 0.80
CA SER A 109 23.99 16.72 0.54
C SER A 109 24.38 17.08 -0.90
N ARG A 110 23.44 17.03 -1.84
CA ARG A 110 23.60 17.48 -3.24
C ARG A 110 23.33 18.98 -3.43
N GLY A 111 23.08 19.73 -2.35
CA GLY A 111 22.78 21.16 -2.39
C GLY A 111 21.35 21.50 -2.80
N VAL A 112 20.45 20.51 -2.86
CA VAL A 112 19.04 20.69 -3.19
C VAL A 112 18.25 20.98 -1.92
N SER A 113 17.47 22.07 -1.91
CA SER A 113 16.59 22.36 -0.77
C SER A 113 15.45 21.34 -0.68
N ARG A 114 15.14 20.92 0.55
CA ARG A 114 14.00 20.05 0.87
C ARG A 114 12.65 20.60 0.38
N ASP A 115 12.56 21.90 0.13
CA ASP A 115 11.35 22.58 -0.34
C ASP A 115 10.95 22.13 -1.76
N GLN A 116 11.88 21.63 -2.56
CA GLN A 116 11.57 21.06 -3.88
C GLN A 116 10.70 19.81 -3.80
N PHE A 117 10.71 19.12 -2.66
CA PHE A 117 9.90 17.93 -2.42
C PHE A 117 8.63 18.25 -1.64
N LEU A 118 8.34 19.53 -1.37
CA LEU A 118 7.18 19.94 -0.62
C LEU A 118 5.92 19.61 -1.43
N ILE A 119 5.02 18.85 -0.82
CA ILE A 119 3.66 18.70 -1.31
C ILE A 119 2.96 19.99 -0.90
N GLU A 120 2.93 20.98 -1.79
CA GLU A 120 2.00 22.09 -1.60
C GLU A 120 0.59 21.50 -1.49
N PRO A 121 -0.24 21.93 -0.52
CA PRO A 121 -1.65 21.64 -0.54
C PRO A 121 -2.25 22.44 -1.69
N LYS A 122 -2.08 21.97 -2.93
CA LYS A 122 -2.81 22.50 -4.06
C LYS A 122 -4.27 22.13 -3.82
N GLU A 123 -5.05 23.17 -3.51
CA GLU A 123 -6.50 23.27 -3.57
C GLU A 123 -7.20 21.96 -3.94
N GLN A 124 -7.90 21.39 -2.95
CA GLN A 124 -8.91 20.36 -3.17
C GLN A 124 -9.87 20.83 -4.27
N PRO A 125 -10.24 20.02 -5.28
CA PRO A 125 -11.48 20.29 -5.97
C PRO A 125 -12.60 20.11 -4.94
N GLN A 126 -13.22 21.23 -4.59
CA GLN A 126 -14.31 21.36 -3.63
C GLN A 126 -15.36 20.26 -3.86
N PRO A 127 -15.82 19.54 -2.82
CA PRO A 127 -17.04 18.76 -2.94
C PRO A 127 -18.20 19.75 -3.05
N SER A 128 -18.65 20.02 -4.28
CA SER A 128 -19.89 20.75 -4.53
C SER A 128 -21.08 19.88 -4.08
N ALA A 129 -21.47 20.05 -2.82
CA ALA A 129 -22.76 19.63 -2.31
C ALA A 129 -23.77 20.78 -2.43
N ASP A 130 -24.92 20.45 -3.02
CA ASP A 130 -26.19 21.18 -3.04
C ASP A 130 -26.31 22.43 -3.91
N GLN A 131 -26.60 22.22 -5.20
CA GLN A 131 -27.75 22.85 -5.88
C GLN A 131 -28.12 22.03 -7.14
N ASN A 132 -28.97 21.02 -7.01
CA ASN A 132 -29.90 20.70 -8.10
C ASN A 132 -31.17 20.06 -7.54
N THR A 133 -31.99 20.90 -6.90
CA THR A 133 -33.41 20.62 -6.75
C THR A 133 -34.04 20.60 -8.14
N LEU A 134 -34.73 19.50 -8.41
CA LEU A 134 -35.56 19.28 -9.58
C LEU A 134 -36.47 20.48 -9.89
N SER A 135 -36.33 21.06 -11.08
CA SER A 135 -37.44 21.71 -11.77
C SER A 135 -37.44 21.31 -13.25
N LEU A 136 -38.02 20.13 -13.50
CA LEU A 136 -38.56 19.77 -14.81
C LEU A 136 -39.82 20.62 -15.02
N SER A 137 -39.73 21.67 -15.82
CA SER A 137 -40.89 22.21 -16.54
C SER A 137 -40.53 22.30 -18.01
N ASN A 138 -40.89 21.25 -18.75
CA ASN A 138 -40.94 21.26 -20.20
C ASN A 138 -42.00 22.29 -20.63
N SER A 139 -41.57 23.38 -21.26
CA SER A 139 -42.43 24.16 -22.16
C SER A 139 -42.71 23.32 -23.40
N THR A 140 -43.92 22.77 -23.46
CA THR A 140 -44.51 22.27 -24.71
C THR A 140 -45.47 23.33 -25.23
N SER A 141 -45.18 23.82 -26.43
CA SER A 141 -46.04 24.66 -27.24
C SER A 141 -47.44 24.05 -27.42
N GLY A 142 -48.46 24.90 -27.32
CA GLY A 142 -49.82 24.60 -27.77
C GLY A 142 -50.41 25.82 -28.45
N ILE A 143 -50.45 25.78 -29.78
CA ILE A 143 -51.61 26.18 -30.58
C ILE A 143 -52.36 24.88 -30.86
#